data_AF-A0A7S6W2W7-F1
#
_entry.id   AF-A0A7S6W2W7-F1
#
_cell.length_a   1.000
_cell.length_b   1.000
_cell.length_c   1.000
_cell.angle_alpha   90.00
_cell.angle_beta   90.00
_cell.angle_gamma   90.00
#
_symmetry.space_group_name_H-M   'P 1'
#
loop_
_entity.id
_entity.type
_entity.pdbx_description
1 polymer ?
#
loop_
_entity_poly.entity_id
_entity_poly.type
_entity_poly.pdbx_seq_one_letter_code
_entity_poly.pdbx_strand_id
1 'polypeptide(L)'
;MGLGYGAGAGGFLIICFAILVLFIVIAIWLSWNNWYKKQKNRPYKVNAALKIGLSGVLFFPLFVAVTLGLFVISDLISDYAELQHQKKIHIQLQEPLNFGEVVLPEGTWINRSFETNYSLEQMTDIRQGLTSARFPELIQIAGFDVIAFELDRHLLLELAHDHSVVINNQKEICPAGWLLELGGSGYPSTAQRYSLNFDWFTPSRWQPINCFDGEGIIVLESKHYL
;
A
#
# COMPACT_ATOMS: atom_id res chain seq x y z
N MET A 1 0.87 10.62 -0.60
CA MET A 1 -0.43 10.57 -1.33
C MET A 1 -1.58 11.12 -0.49
N GLY A 2 -1.48 12.41 -0.13
CA GLY A 2 -2.49 13.16 0.65
C GLY A 2 -3.54 13.91 -0.18
N LEU A 3 -3.69 13.58 -1.47
CA LEU A 3 -4.53 14.39 -2.39
C LEU A 3 -5.95 13.86 -2.58
N GLY A 4 -6.26 12.62 -2.17
CA GLY A 4 -7.64 12.10 -2.13
C GLY A 4 -8.36 12.43 -0.81
N TYR A 5 -7.64 12.33 0.31
CA TYR A 5 -8.21 12.43 1.66
C TYR A 5 -8.19 13.87 2.20
N GLY A 6 -7.19 14.67 1.84
CA GLY A 6 -7.17 16.11 2.15
C GLY A 6 -8.29 16.90 1.46
N ALA A 7 -8.70 16.45 0.26
CA ALA A 7 -9.84 17.03 -0.44
C ALA A 7 -11.18 16.67 0.23
N GLY A 8 -11.31 15.46 0.79
CA GLY A 8 -12.48 15.02 1.56
C GLY A 8 -12.62 15.78 2.88
N ALA A 9 -11.55 15.91 3.65
CA ALA A 9 -11.52 16.68 4.90
C ALA A 9 -11.73 18.18 4.66
N GLY A 10 -11.11 18.74 3.61
CA GLY A 10 -11.29 20.13 3.20
C GLY A 10 -12.72 20.43 2.74
N GLY A 11 -13.31 19.55 1.91
CA GLY A 11 -14.70 19.67 1.47
C GLY A 11 -15.69 19.58 2.64
N PHE A 12 -15.46 18.67 3.59
CA PHE A 12 -16.29 18.56 4.79
C PHE A 12 -16.22 19.82 5.67
N LEU A 13 -15.04 20.41 5.85
CA LEU A 13 -14.88 21.68 6.57
C LEU A 13 -15.58 22.84 5.87
N ILE A 14 -15.53 22.92 4.54
CA ILE A 14 -16.24 23.95 3.76
C ILE A 14 -17.76 23.80 3.93
N ILE A 15 -18.29 22.58 3.88
CA ILE A 15 -19.72 22.32 4.11
C ILE A 15 -20.12 22.70 5.54
N CYS A 16 -19.32 22.32 6.53
CA CYS A 16 -19.52 22.72 7.91
C CYS A 16 -19.55 24.26 8.05
N PHE A 17 -18.59 24.95 7.45
CA PHE A 17 -18.52 26.40 7.49
C PHE A 17 -19.73 27.05 6.81
N ALA A 18 -20.17 26.53 5.66
CA ALA A 18 -21.36 27.00 4.96
C ALA A 18 -22.64 26.83 5.80
N ILE A 19 -22.79 25.69 6.49
CA ILE A 19 -23.91 25.43 7.40
C ILE A 19 -23.89 26.40 8.59
N LEU A 20 -22.73 26.65 9.19
CA LEU A 20 -22.58 27.60 10.30
C LEU A 20 -22.93 29.03 9.87
N VAL A 21 -22.44 29.48 8.72
CA VAL A 21 -22.77 30.80 8.15
C VAL A 21 -24.28 30.92 7.91
N LEU A 22 -24.91 29.86 7.37
CA LEU A 22 -26.36 29.83 7.14
C LEU A 22 -27.16 29.99 8.45
N PHE A 23 -26.76 29.29 9.52
CA PHE A 23 -27.39 29.47 10.84
C PHE A 23 -27.21 30.90 11.40
N ILE A 24 -26.03 31.50 11.24
CA ILE A 24 -25.76 32.88 11.67
C ILE A 24 -26.65 33.87 10.91
N VAL A 25 -26.72 33.75 9.57
CA VAL A 25 -27.55 34.65 8.73
C VAL A 25 -29.03 34.55 9.12
N ILE A 26 -29.54 33.33 9.32
CA ILE A 26 -30.92 33.11 9.79
C ILE A 26 -31.14 33.72 11.18
N ALA A 27 -30.20 33.54 12.11
CA ALA A 27 -30.31 34.10 13.46
C ALA A 27 -30.31 35.64 13.44
N ILE A 28 -29.45 36.27 12.62
CA ILE A 28 -29.41 37.73 12.44
C ILE A 28 -30.73 38.22 11.84
N TRP A 29 -31.21 37.59 10.76
CA TRP A 29 -32.44 38.00 10.08
C TRP A 29 -33.67 37.86 10.98
N LEU A 30 -33.79 36.75 11.70
CA LEU A 30 -34.87 36.54 12.67
C LEU A 30 -34.77 37.50 13.85
N SER A 31 -33.57 37.81 14.35
CA SER A 31 -33.36 38.78 15.43
C SER A 31 -33.78 40.19 15.01
N TRP A 32 -33.43 40.61 13.79
CA TRP A 32 -33.84 41.88 13.22
C TRP A 32 -35.36 41.98 13.04
N ASN A 33 -35.97 40.97 12.42
CA ASN A 33 -37.42 40.90 12.21
C ASN A 33 -38.18 40.92 13.54
N ASN A 34 -37.66 40.22 14.56
CA ASN A 34 -38.24 40.20 15.89
C ASN A 34 -38.08 41.55 16.62
N TRP A 35 -36.94 42.22 16.49
CA TRP A 35 -36.72 43.57 17.02
C TRP A 35 -37.68 44.59 16.40
N TYR A 36 -37.86 44.55 15.08
CA TYR A 36 -38.81 45.40 14.36
C TYR A 36 -40.26 45.17 14.81
N LYS A 37 -40.68 43.90 15.01
CA LYS A 37 -42.00 43.57 15.55
C LYS A 37 -42.18 44.01 17.02
N LYS A 38 -41.13 43.91 17.84
CA LYS A 38 -41.13 44.36 19.24
C LYS A 38 -41.28 45.88 19.37
N GLN A 39 -40.78 46.66 18.40
CA GLN A 39 -41.06 48.10 18.35
C GLN A 39 -42.53 48.40 18.05
N LYS A 40 -43.22 47.53 17.31
CA LYS A 40 -44.61 47.74 16.88
C LYS A 40 -45.65 47.25 17.90
N ASN A 41 -45.37 46.21 18.70
CA ASN A 41 -46.30 45.64 19.69
C ASN A 41 -45.58 45.12 20.96
N ARG A 42 -46.05 45.50 22.17
CA ARG A 42 -45.72 44.88 23.47
C ARG A 42 -46.97 44.11 23.96
N PRO A 43 -46.89 42.87 24.49
CA PRO A 43 -45.72 42.12 24.96
C PRO A 43 -45.26 41.07 23.94
N TYR A 44 -43.95 40.86 23.83
CA TYR A 44 -43.35 40.02 22.79
C TYR A 44 -42.68 38.77 23.40
N LYS A 45 -43.09 37.57 22.95
CA LYS A 45 -42.47 36.28 23.31
C LYS A 45 -41.47 35.87 22.23
N VAL A 46 -40.27 35.45 22.66
CA VAL A 46 -39.20 34.96 21.76
C VAL A 46 -39.70 33.75 20.96
N ASN A 47 -39.58 33.81 19.64
CA ASN A 47 -39.99 32.74 18.74
C ASN A 47 -39.19 31.45 19.01
N ALA A 48 -39.87 30.30 19.10
CA ALA A 48 -39.25 28.99 19.31
C ALA A 48 -38.21 28.66 18.23
N ALA A 49 -38.43 29.09 16.99
CA ALA A 49 -37.47 28.91 15.90
C ALA A 49 -36.13 29.63 16.14
N LEU A 50 -36.15 30.82 16.77
CA LEU A 50 -34.93 31.55 17.12
C LEU A 50 -34.16 30.83 18.23
N LYS A 51 -34.86 30.25 19.21
CA LYS A 51 -34.24 29.44 20.27
C LYS A 51 -33.57 28.19 19.72
N ILE A 52 -34.22 27.51 18.76
CA ILE A 52 -33.67 26.33 18.09
C ILE A 52 -32.42 26.72 17.26
N GLY A 53 -32.47 27.82 16.51
CA GLY A 53 -31.32 28.31 15.74
C GLY A 53 -30.11 28.65 16.61
N LEU A 54 -30.31 29.40 17.71
CA LEU A 54 -29.25 29.71 18.68
C LEU A 54 -28.67 28.47 19.36
N SER A 55 -29.53 27.50 19.71
CA SER A 55 -29.11 26.21 20.25
C SER A 55 -28.25 25.45 19.23
N GLY A 56 -28.66 25.41 17.96
CA GLY A 56 -27.90 24.76 16.89
C GLY A 56 -26.49 25.34 16.72
N VAL A 57 -26.32 26.65 16.77
CA VAL A 57 -25.01 27.31 16.70
C VAL A 57 -24.12 26.95 17.90
N LEU A 58 -24.70 26.77 19.09
CA LEU A 58 -23.96 26.38 20.30
C LEU A 58 -23.49 24.91 20.25
N PHE A 59 -24.29 24.01 19.67
CA PHE A 59 -23.93 22.59 19.53
C PHE A 59 -23.05 22.30 18.31
N PHE A 60 -22.97 23.22 17.34
CA PHE A 60 -22.20 23.04 16.12
C PHE A 60 -20.70 22.79 16.34
N PRO A 61 -19.97 23.51 17.21
CA PRO A 61 -18.57 23.22 17.50
C PRO A 61 -18.36 21.83 18.09
N LEU A 62 -19.30 21.36 18.93
CA LEU A 62 -19.26 20.02 19.49
C LEU A 62 -19.46 18.97 18.39
N PHE A 63 -20.40 19.19 17.46
CA PHE A 63 -20.62 18.32 16.32
C PHE A 63 -19.38 18.24 15.41
N VAL A 64 -18.76 19.37 15.10
CA VAL A 64 -17.51 19.41 14.32
C VAL A 64 -16.38 18.69 15.06
N ALA A 65 -16.22 18.90 16.37
CA ALA A 65 -15.19 18.23 17.16
C ALA A 65 -15.36 16.70 17.18
N VAL A 66 -16.60 16.22 17.36
CA VAL A 66 -16.91 14.78 17.34
C VAL A 66 -16.65 14.18 15.96
N THR A 67 -17.09 14.83 14.89
CA THR A 67 -16.89 14.32 13.52
C THR A 67 -15.41 14.29 13.14
N LEU A 68 -14.64 15.34 13.44
CA LEU A 68 -13.18 15.34 13.26
C LEU A 68 -12.51 14.23 14.08
N GLY A 69 -12.94 14.02 15.32
CA GLY A 69 -12.45 12.92 16.15
C GLY A 69 -12.68 11.54 15.52
N LEU A 70 -13.87 11.31 14.93
CA LEU A 70 -14.18 10.06 14.23
C LEU A 70 -13.30 9.87 12.98
N PHE A 71 -13.05 10.92 12.20
CA PHE A 71 -12.14 10.85 11.06
C PHE A 71 -10.72 10.47 11.49
N VAL A 72 -10.17 11.16 12.49
CA VAL A 72 -8.82 10.85 13.00
C VAL A 72 -8.71 9.41 13.50
N ILE A 73 -9.73 8.91 14.22
CA ILE A 73 -9.74 7.53 14.70
C ILE A 73 -9.80 6.54 13.52
N SER A 74 -10.64 6.80 12.53
CA SER A 74 -10.74 5.97 11.34
C SER A 74 -9.42 5.92 10.57
N ASP A 75 -8.76 7.07 10.42
CA ASP A 75 -7.46 7.17 9.76
C ASP A 75 -6.39 6.38 10.52
N LEU A 76 -6.32 6.51 11.85
CA LEU A 76 -5.39 5.74 12.68
C LEU A 76 -5.61 4.22 12.57
N ILE A 77 -6.87 3.78 12.52
CA ILE A 77 -7.21 2.36 12.34
C ILE A 77 -6.78 1.90 10.94
N SER A 78 -7.04 2.72 9.92
CA SER A 78 -6.64 2.44 8.54
C SER A 78 -5.12 2.35 8.40
N ASP A 79 -4.39 3.31 8.96
CA ASP A 79 -2.92 3.33 8.96
C ASP A 79 -2.36 2.13 9.68
N TYR A 80 -2.94 1.76 10.83
CA TYR A 80 -2.54 0.56 11.55
C TYR A 80 -2.79 -0.71 10.72
N ALA A 81 -3.95 -0.82 10.09
CA ALA A 81 -4.28 -1.96 9.22
C ALA A 81 -3.32 -2.06 8.04
N GLU A 82 -3.00 -0.95 7.40
CA GLU A 82 -2.03 -0.88 6.30
C GLU A 82 -0.64 -1.30 6.78
N LEU A 83 -0.16 -0.80 7.92
CA LEU A 83 1.12 -1.21 8.48
C LEU A 83 1.18 -2.71 8.78
N GLN A 84 0.10 -3.30 9.31
CA GLN A 84 0.03 -4.74 9.55
C GLN A 84 0.00 -5.53 8.23
N HIS A 85 -0.65 -4.99 7.20
CA HIS A 85 -0.67 -5.57 5.87
C HIS A 85 0.72 -5.56 5.23
N GLN A 86 1.41 -4.41 5.25
CA GLN A 86 2.77 -4.24 4.75
C GLN A 86 3.77 -5.19 5.43
N LYS A 87 3.67 -5.38 6.75
CA LYS A 87 4.53 -6.34 7.50
C LYS A 87 4.38 -7.79 7.09
N LYS A 88 3.24 -8.18 6.50
CA LYS A 88 2.98 -9.56 6.05
C LYS A 88 3.44 -9.79 4.60
N ILE A 89 3.59 -8.71 3.84
CA ILE A 89 4.03 -8.69 2.43
C ILE A 89 5.55 -8.58 2.39
N HIS A 90 6.10 -7.68 3.19
CA HIS A 90 7.52 -7.37 3.28
C HIS A 90 8.10 -7.97 4.54
N ILE A 91 8.91 -9.02 4.38
CA ILE A 91 9.43 -9.80 5.51
C ILE A 91 10.94 -9.87 5.39
N GLN A 92 11.64 -9.66 6.51
CA GLN A 92 13.04 -10.04 6.64
C GLN A 92 13.13 -11.42 7.28
N LEU A 93 13.80 -12.35 6.61
CA LEU A 93 14.01 -13.70 7.13
C LEU A 93 14.84 -13.66 8.41
N GLN A 94 14.33 -14.30 9.46
CA GLN A 94 15.04 -14.45 10.74
C GLN A 94 15.88 -15.72 10.78
N GLU A 95 15.60 -16.67 9.89
CA GLU A 95 16.32 -17.94 9.78
C GLU A 95 16.45 -18.28 8.28
N PRO A 96 17.47 -19.07 7.89
CA PRO A 96 17.60 -19.53 6.53
C PRO A 96 16.39 -20.37 6.10
N LEU A 97 15.96 -20.21 4.85
CA LEU A 97 14.74 -20.79 4.33
C LEU A 97 14.97 -21.50 3.00
N ASN A 98 14.56 -22.77 2.92
CA ASN A 98 14.61 -23.53 1.67
C ASN A 98 13.42 -23.19 0.78
N PHE A 99 13.72 -22.78 -0.46
CA PHE A 99 12.74 -22.49 -1.51
C PHE A 99 13.14 -23.24 -2.78
N GLY A 100 12.57 -24.44 -2.96
CA GLY A 100 12.96 -25.36 -4.02
C GLY A 100 14.44 -25.73 -3.94
N GLU A 101 15.19 -25.47 -5.01
CA GLU A 101 16.64 -25.74 -5.04
C GLU A 101 17.50 -24.66 -4.36
N VAL A 102 16.93 -23.51 -4.00
CA VAL A 102 17.67 -22.37 -3.44
C VAL A 102 17.46 -22.28 -1.94
N VAL A 103 18.54 -22.00 -1.21
CA VAL A 103 18.50 -21.66 0.21
C VAL A 103 18.59 -20.15 0.32
N LEU A 104 17.54 -19.52 0.83
CA LEU A 104 17.53 -18.09 1.14
C LEU A 104 18.21 -17.89 2.50
N PRO A 105 19.31 -17.12 2.60
CA PRO A 105 20.02 -16.92 3.86
C PRO A 105 19.21 -16.09 4.85
N GLU A 106 19.60 -16.17 6.14
CA GLU A 106 19.11 -15.28 7.18
C GLU A 106 19.36 -13.81 6.78
N GLY A 107 18.42 -12.92 7.10
CA GLY A 107 18.52 -11.50 6.78
C GLY A 107 18.04 -11.13 5.38
N THR A 108 17.71 -12.11 4.53
CA THR A 108 17.08 -11.88 3.21
C THR A 108 15.77 -11.13 3.36
N TRP A 109 15.62 -10.06 2.60
CA TRP A 109 14.34 -9.39 2.45
C TRP A 109 13.53 -10.10 1.37
N ILE A 110 12.25 -10.35 1.63
CA ILE A 110 11.32 -10.93 0.66
C ILE A 110 10.09 -10.04 0.49
N ASN A 111 9.58 -9.98 -0.74
CA ASN A 111 8.26 -9.48 -1.05
C ASN A 111 7.33 -10.64 -1.42
N ARG A 112 6.05 -10.47 -1.10
CA ARG A 112 5.00 -11.42 -1.45
C ARG A 112 3.88 -10.69 -2.18
N SER A 113 3.26 -11.33 -3.16
CA SER A 113 1.98 -10.89 -3.71
C SER A 113 0.86 -11.83 -3.29
N PHE A 114 -0.36 -11.36 -3.49
CA PHE A 114 -1.58 -12.13 -3.36
C PHE A 114 -2.42 -11.92 -4.62
N GLU A 115 -3.25 -12.91 -4.93
CA GLU A 115 -4.18 -12.86 -6.05
C GLU A 115 -5.61 -12.99 -5.56
N THR A 116 -6.60 -12.68 -6.41
CA THR A 116 -8.03 -12.69 -6.07
C THR A 116 -8.48 -13.98 -5.35
N ASN A 117 -7.89 -15.12 -5.68
CA ASN A 117 -8.24 -16.43 -5.12
C ASN A 117 -7.33 -16.88 -3.94
N TYR A 118 -6.31 -16.09 -3.61
CA TYR A 118 -5.31 -16.41 -2.58
C TYR A 118 -5.09 -15.19 -1.71
N SER A 119 -5.91 -15.03 -0.67
CA SER A 119 -5.77 -13.88 0.24
C SER A 119 -4.62 -14.07 1.21
N LEU A 120 -4.11 -12.95 1.73
CA LEU A 120 -3.00 -12.93 2.68
C LEU A 120 -3.33 -13.71 3.97
N GLU A 121 -4.60 -13.73 4.38
CA GLU A 121 -5.08 -14.45 5.57
C GLU A 121 -5.08 -15.97 5.38
N GLN A 122 -5.15 -16.44 4.13
CA GLN A 122 -5.13 -17.87 3.80
C GLN A 122 -3.70 -18.42 3.70
N MET A 123 -2.71 -17.54 3.60
CA MET A 123 -1.31 -17.94 3.52
C MET A 123 -0.76 -18.28 4.90
N THR A 124 -0.27 -19.51 5.06
CA THR A 124 0.29 -20.02 6.31
C THR A 124 1.81 -20.07 6.31
N ASP A 125 2.43 -19.99 5.13
CA ASP A 125 3.88 -20.04 4.96
C ASP A 125 4.39 -18.78 4.22
N ILE A 126 5.53 -18.26 4.65
CA ILE A 126 6.14 -17.03 4.11
C ILE A 126 6.61 -17.18 2.66
N ARG A 127 6.80 -18.41 2.18
CA ARG A 127 7.18 -18.72 0.78
C ARG A 127 6.01 -18.62 -0.18
N GLN A 128 4.78 -18.71 0.31
CA GLN A 128 3.60 -18.59 -0.53
C GLN A 128 3.50 -17.17 -1.08
N GLY A 129 3.34 -17.09 -2.40
CA GLY A 129 3.25 -15.82 -3.11
C GLY A 129 4.56 -15.04 -3.14
N LEU A 130 5.70 -15.65 -2.83
CA LEU A 130 7.00 -14.97 -2.92
C LEU A 130 7.20 -14.46 -4.36
N THR A 131 7.45 -13.16 -4.49
CA THR A 131 7.65 -12.47 -5.77
C THR A 131 9.04 -11.92 -5.92
N SER A 132 9.71 -11.48 -4.86
CA SER A 132 11.10 -11.06 -4.98
C SER A 132 11.86 -11.28 -3.68
N ALA A 133 13.17 -11.41 -3.79
CA ALA A 133 14.07 -11.56 -2.67
C ALA A 133 15.36 -10.76 -2.92
N ARG A 134 15.87 -10.10 -1.88
CA ARG A 134 17.16 -9.39 -1.89
C ARG A 134 18.02 -9.90 -0.76
N PHE A 135 19.22 -10.32 -1.12
CA PHE A 135 20.09 -11.07 -0.24
C PHE A 135 21.05 -10.13 0.51
N PRO A 136 21.38 -10.44 1.77
CA PRO A 136 22.40 -9.70 2.52
C PRO A 136 23.82 -10.06 2.05
N GLU A 137 23.99 -11.21 1.41
CA GLU A 137 25.24 -11.73 0.86
C GLU A 137 25.01 -12.31 -0.54
N LEU A 138 26.11 -12.51 -1.27
CA LEU A 138 26.06 -13.13 -2.60
C LEU A 138 25.64 -14.59 -2.48
N ILE A 139 24.64 -14.98 -3.26
CA ILE A 139 24.26 -16.39 -3.39
C ILE A 139 24.29 -16.83 -4.84
N GLN A 140 24.36 -18.14 -5.05
CA GLN A 140 24.27 -18.72 -6.39
C GLN A 140 22.86 -19.20 -6.71
N ILE A 141 22.32 -18.72 -7.83
CA ILE A 141 21.08 -19.21 -8.43
C ILE A 141 21.37 -19.60 -9.87
N ALA A 142 21.05 -20.86 -10.25
CA ALA A 142 21.35 -21.41 -11.57
C ALA A 142 22.81 -21.23 -12.04
N GLY A 143 23.76 -21.15 -11.10
CA GLY A 143 25.19 -20.94 -11.40
C GLY A 143 25.60 -19.48 -11.61
N PHE A 144 24.72 -18.52 -11.33
CA PHE A 144 25.00 -17.08 -11.37
C PHE A 144 25.11 -16.52 -9.95
N ASP A 145 26.12 -15.67 -9.71
CA ASP A 145 26.24 -14.94 -8.45
C ASP A 145 25.27 -13.75 -8.48
N VAL A 146 24.31 -13.74 -7.55
CA VAL A 146 23.19 -12.79 -7.57
C VAL A 146 23.03 -12.08 -6.24
N ILE A 147 22.51 -10.86 -6.30
CA ILE A 147 22.15 -10.04 -5.13
C ILE A 147 20.64 -9.95 -4.89
N ALA A 148 19.84 -10.23 -5.92
CA ALA A 148 18.38 -10.29 -5.81
C ALA A 148 17.77 -11.15 -6.92
N PHE A 149 16.55 -11.62 -6.69
CA PHE A 149 15.70 -12.13 -7.77
C PHE A 149 14.28 -11.59 -7.68
N GLU A 150 13.61 -11.57 -8.83
CA GLU A 150 12.18 -11.36 -8.96
C GLU A 150 11.57 -12.51 -9.76
N LEU A 151 10.49 -13.06 -9.24
CA LEU A 151 9.68 -14.11 -9.82
C LEU A 151 8.29 -13.54 -10.06
N ASP A 152 8.03 -13.09 -11.28
CA ASP A 152 6.69 -12.74 -11.74
C ASP A 152 6.27 -13.70 -12.87
N ARG A 153 6.40 -13.27 -14.13
CA ARG A 153 6.18 -14.12 -15.31
C ARG A 153 7.40 -14.99 -15.63
N HIS A 154 8.57 -14.42 -15.42
CA HIS A 154 9.87 -15.06 -15.57
C HIS A 154 10.68 -14.81 -14.30
N LEU A 155 11.77 -15.56 -14.14
CA LEU A 155 12.75 -15.30 -13.09
C LEU A 155 13.76 -14.29 -13.60
N LEU A 156 13.78 -13.13 -12.97
CA LEU A 156 14.80 -12.10 -13.15
C LEU A 156 15.84 -12.24 -12.04
N LEU A 157 17.11 -12.17 -12.41
CA LEU A 157 18.25 -12.21 -11.50
C LEU A 157 19.06 -10.92 -11.61
N GLU A 158 19.29 -10.22 -10.51
CA GLU A 158 20.20 -9.07 -10.47
C GLU A 158 21.62 -9.61 -10.25
N LEU A 159 22.46 -9.49 -11.28
CA LEU A 159 23.81 -10.07 -11.29
C LEU A 159 24.77 -9.25 -10.43
N ALA A 160 25.63 -9.94 -9.68
CA ALA A 160 26.68 -9.32 -8.89
C ALA A 160 27.94 -9.03 -9.71
N HIS A 161 28.19 -9.83 -10.74
CA HIS A 161 29.39 -9.79 -11.57
C HIS A 161 29.03 -9.91 -13.05
N ASP A 162 29.98 -9.54 -13.91
CA ASP A 162 29.86 -9.80 -15.34
C ASP A 162 29.84 -11.31 -15.59
N HIS A 163 28.78 -11.80 -16.23
CA HIS A 163 28.65 -13.22 -16.59
C HIS A 163 28.54 -13.38 -18.10
N SER A 164 29.22 -14.41 -18.63
CA SER A 164 29.00 -14.80 -20.02
C SER A 164 27.85 -15.79 -20.12
N VAL A 165 26.84 -15.43 -20.90
CA VAL A 165 25.60 -16.19 -21.07
C VAL A 165 25.40 -16.56 -22.53
N VAL A 166 24.58 -17.58 -22.78
CA VAL A 166 24.17 -17.96 -24.13
C VAL A 166 22.69 -17.64 -24.28
N ILE A 167 22.38 -16.66 -25.12
CA ILE A 167 21.01 -16.21 -25.43
C ILE A 167 20.82 -16.39 -26.94
N ASN A 168 19.74 -17.06 -27.35
CA ASN A 168 19.47 -17.34 -28.78
C ASN A 168 20.67 -17.95 -29.55
N ASN A 169 21.38 -18.88 -28.91
CA ASN A 169 22.62 -19.51 -29.41
C ASN A 169 23.79 -18.55 -29.67
N GLN A 170 23.74 -17.32 -29.16
CA GLN A 170 24.82 -16.35 -29.20
C GLN A 170 25.42 -16.15 -27.81
N LYS A 171 26.75 -16.06 -27.75
CA LYS A 171 27.46 -15.80 -26.49
C LYS A 171 27.50 -14.29 -26.26
N GLU A 172 26.89 -13.86 -25.17
CA GLU A 172 26.80 -12.46 -24.77
C GLU A 172 27.43 -12.28 -23.38
N ILE A 173 27.80 -11.05 -23.04
CA ILE A 173 28.25 -10.68 -21.70
C ILE A 173 27.10 -9.91 -21.06
N CYS A 174 26.61 -10.41 -19.93
CA CYS A 174 25.62 -9.74 -19.09
C CYS A 174 26.38 -9.03 -17.96
N PRO A 175 26.41 -7.69 -17.94
CA PRO A 175 27.19 -6.93 -16.96
C PRO A 175 26.68 -7.08 -15.52
N ALA A 176 27.54 -6.80 -14.55
CA ALA A 176 27.16 -6.62 -13.16
C ALA A 176 26.10 -5.51 -13.01
N GLY A 177 25.13 -5.74 -12.13
CA GLY A 177 24.00 -4.83 -11.88
C GLY A 177 22.86 -4.92 -12.90
N TRP A 178 23.05 -5.63 -14.01
CA TRP A 178 21.98 -5.87 -14.98
C TRP A 178 21.08 -7.02 -14.54
N LEU A 179 19.89 -7.07 -15.16
CA LEU A 179 18.91 -8.11 -14.94
C LEU A 179 19.06 -9.20 -16.00
N LEU A 180 19.33 -10.42 -15.53
CA LEU A 180 19.32 -11.63 -16.34
C LEU A 180 17.96 -12.31 -16.23
N GLU A 181 17.27 -12.45 -17.35
CA GLU A 181 15.97 -13.12 -17.43
C GLU A 181 16.18 -14.58 -17.79
N LEU A 182 15.73 -15.47 -16.89
CA LEU A 182 15.66 -16.90 -17.15
C LEU A 182 14.26 -17.26 -17.63
N GLY A 183 14.14 -18.19 -18.57
CA GLY A 183 12.89 -18.61 -19.21
C GLY A 183 12.89 -20.08 -19.59
N GLY A 184 11.71 -20.67 -19.83
CA GLY A 184 11.62 -22.03 -20.37
C GLY A 184 10.32 -22.78 -20.09
N SER A 185 10.23 -24.02 -20.56
CA SER A 185 9.14 -24.92 -20.16
C SER A 185 9.27 -25.29 -18.68
N GLY A 186 8.17 -25.25 -17.92
CA GLY A 186 8.16 -25.60 -16.50
C GLY A 186 8.16 -24.41 -15.53
N TYR A 187 7.85 -23.20 -16.01
CA TYR A 187 7.49 -22.09 -15.12
C TYR A 187 6.25 -22.43 -14.28
N PRO A 188 6.23 -22.04 -13.00
CA PRO A 188 5.14 -22.40 -12.10
C PRO A 188 3.83 -21.72 -12.50
N SER A 189 2.74 -22.46 -12.38
CA SER A 189 1.40 -21.88 -12.36
C SER A 189 1.18 -21.06 -11.09
N THR A 190 0.24 -20.12 -11.12
CA THR A 190 -0.25 -19.40 -9.94
C THR A 190 -0.55 -20.35 -8.78
N ALA A 191 -1.24 -21.46 -9.04
CA ALA A 191 -1.60 -22.43 -8.00
C ALA A 191 -0.37 -23.06 -7.31
N GLN A 192 0.72 -23.28 -8.04
CA GLN A 192 1.97 -23.79 -7.48
C GLN A 192 2.66 -22.74 -6.59
N ARG A 193 2.66 -21.47 -7.01
CA ARG A 193 3.24 -20.35 -6.24
C ARG A 193 2.59 -20.16 -4.86
N TYR A 194 1.33 -20.54 -4.72
CA TYR A 194 0.59 -20.49 -3.46
C TYR A 194 0.44 -21.86 -2.78
N SER A 195 1.04 -22.92 -3.31
CA SER A 195 1.02 -24.24 -2.67
C SER A 195 2.03 -24.34 -1.51
N LEU A 196 1.94 -25.39 -0.70
CA LEU A 196 2.91 -25.69 0.37
C LEU A 196 4.10 -26.54 -0.11
N ASN A 197 4.10 -26.93 -1.39
CA ASN A 197 5.22 -27.62 -2.00
C ASN A 197 6.00 -26.61 -2.86
N PHE A 198 7.27 -26.41 -2.55
CA PHE A 198 8.13 -25.41 -3.20
C PHE A 198 9.16 -26.04 -4.16
N ASP A 199 9.15 -27.35 -4.34
CA ASP A 199 10.10 -28.10 -5.18
C ASP A 199 9.99 -27.77 -6.67
N TRP A 200 8.96 -27.01 -7.06
CA TRP A 200 8.82 -26.48 -8.41
C TRP A 200 9.84 -25.37 -8.71
N PHE A 201 10.35 -24.67 -7.70
CA PHE A 201 11.34 -23.62 -7.90
C PHE A 201 12.71 -24.24 -8.20
N THR A 202 12.98 -24.43 -9.49
CA THR A 202 14.18 -25.13 -9.99
C THR A 202 14.90 -24.32 -11.08
N PRO A 203 15.41 -23.12 -10.76
CA PRO A 203 16.08 -22.25 -11.72
C PRO A 203 17.21 -22.86 -12.54
N SER A 204 17.87 -23.92 -12.05
CA SER A 204 18.86 -24.72 -12.78
C SER A 204 18.31 -25.35 -14.06
N ARG A 205 16.98 -25.49 -14.18
CA ARG A 205 16.29 -26.01 -15.36
C ARG A 205 15.87 -24.92 -16.36
N TRP A 206 15.94 -23.65 -15.97
CA TRP A 206 15.60 -22.51 -16.81
C TRP A 206 16.86 -21.97 -17.50
N GLN A 207 16.68 -21.35 -18.67
CA GLN A 207 17.78 -20.89 -19.50
C GLN A 207 17.75 -19.38 -19.66
N PRO A 208 18.91 -18.72 -19.81
CA PRO A 208 18.96 -17.31 -20.19
C PRO A 208 18.17 -17.05 -21.48
N ILE A 209 17.18 -16.16 -21.41
CA ILE A 209 16.41 -15.73 -22.58
C ILE A 209 16.67 -14.27 -22.94
N ASN A 210 17.13 -13.46 -21.98
CA ASN A 210 17.38 -12.04 -22.16
C ASN A 210 18.32 -11.51 -21.08
N CYS A 211 19.02 -10.41 -21.38
CA CYS A 211 19.80 -9.63 -20.41
C CYS A 211 19.63 -8.15 -20.75
N PHE A 212 19.27 -7.33 -19.76
CA PHE A 212 18.98 -5.92 -19.98
C PHE A 212 19.32 -5.04 -18.78
N ASP A 213 19.58 -3.77 -19.07
CA ASP A 213 19.70 -2.71 -18.07
C ASP A 213 18.32 -2.33 -17.57
N GLY A 214 18.14 -2.33 -16.25
CA GLY A 214 16.85 -2.10 -15.62
C GLY A 214 17.01 -1.42 -14.26
N GLU A 215 15.92 -0.87 -13.74
CA GLU A 215 15.86 -0.50 -12.33
C GLU A 215 16.00 -1.80 -11.53
N GLY A 216 17.09 -1.95 -10.78
CA GLY A 216 17.42 -3.18 -10.05
C GLY A 216 16.26 -3.67 -9.17
N ILE A 217 16.30 -4.93 -8.72
CA ILE A 217 15.14 -5.56 -8.07
C ILE A 217 14.91 -4.93 -6.69
N ILE A 218 13.84 -4.16 -6.59
CA ILE A 218 13.46 -3.47 -5.35
C ILE A 218 12.71 -4.45 -4.44
N VAL A 219 13.26 -4.65 -3.27
CA VAL A 219 12.60 -5.36 -2.18
C VAL A 219 12.40 -4.35 -1.06
N LEU A 220 11.17 -4.25 -0.55
CA LEU A 220 10.65 -3.09 0.18
C LEU A 220 10.36 -1.90 -0.75
N GLU A 221 9.16 -1.86 -1.35
CA GLU A 221 8.60 -0.56 -1.71
C GLU A 221 8.13 0.14 -0.43
N SER A 222 9.07 0.76 0.27
CA SER A 222 8.71 1.92 1.08
C SER A 222 8.15 2.94 0.11
N LYS A 223 6.83 3.13 0.05
CA LYS A 223 6.28 4.33 -0.57
C LYS A 223 6.95 5.55 0.06
N HIS A 224 7.90 6.14 -0.66
CA HIS A 224 8.10 7.57 -0.61
C HIS A 224 6.76 8.18 -1.03
N TYR A 225 5.98 8.58 -0.03
CA TYR A 225 4.79 9.39 -0.23
C TYR A 225 5.26 10.79 -0.67
N LEU A 226 5.36 11.00 -1.99
CA LEU A 226 5.10 12.32 -2.57
C LEU A 226 3.63 12.72 -2.32
#